data_AF-A0AAE4CPF6-F1
#
_entry.id   AF-A0AAE4CPF6-F1
#
_cell.length_a   1.000
_cell.length_b   1.000
_cell.length_c   1.000
_cell.angle_alpha   90.00
_cell.angle_beta   90.00
_cell.angle_gamma   90.00
#
_symmetry.space_group_name_H-M   'P 1'
#
loop_
_entity.id
_entity.type
_entity.pdbx_description
1 polymer ?
#
loop_
_entity_poly.entity_id
_entity_poly.type
_entity_poly.pdbx_seq_one_letter_code
_entity_poly.pdbx_strand_id
1 'polypeptide(L)'
;MARAPRTVADHDDLFDPIRAAGGRQLGDPARAAAAVLHILDVPAPPRHLILGSDALKAVRAGREAVDHDIAAWERLSRSTDFPADAGRGPSR
;
A
#
# COMPACT_ATOMS: atom_id res chain seq x y z
N MET A 1 -10.80 28.30 17.64
CA MET A 1 -9.93 27.64 16.64
C MET A 1 -9.54 28.68 15.59
N ALA A 2 -8.32 29.21 15.63
CA ALA A 2 -7.83 30.19 14.66
C ALA A 2 -7.25 29.45 13.45
N ARG A 3 -7.86 29.66 12.27
CA ARG A 3 -7.45 29.04 11.01
C ARG A 3 -6.25 29.79 10.43
N ALA A 4 -5.24 29.06 9.99
CA ALA A 4 -4.12 29.65 9.26
C ALA A 4 -4.62 30.34 7.96
N PRO A 5 -4.06 31.51 7.58
CA PRO A 5 -4.40 32.17 6.33
C PRO A 5 -4.01 31.30 5.12
N ARG A 6 -4.83 31.39 4.06
CA ARG A 6 -4.85 30.51 2.88
C ARG A 6 -3.67 30.83 1.96
N THR A 7 -2.79 29.87 1.69
CA THR A 7 -1.46 30.19 1.12
C THR A 7 -1.19 29.73 -0.31
N VAL A 8 -2.06 28.93 -0.96
CA VAL A 8 -1.83 28.54 -2.37
C VAL A 8 -3.14 28.45 -3.14
N ALA A 9 -3.32 29.27 -4.17
CA ALA A 9 -4.54 29.34 -4.98
C ALA A 9 -4.83 27.99 -5.69
N ASP A 10 -3.79 27.33 -6.20
CA ASP A 10 -3.89 26.03 -6.90
C ASP A 10 -4.38 24.88 -6.00
N HIS A 11 -4.35 25.06 -4.67
CA HIS A 11 -4.87 24.06 -3.74
C HIS A 11 -6.40 23.99 -3.77
N ASP A 12 -7.10 25.08 -4.08
CA ASP A 12 -8.56 25.09 -4.10
C ASP A 12 -9.11 24.35 -5.33
N ASP A 13 -8.54 24.55 -6.52
CA ASP A 13 -8.98 23.91 -7.76
C ASP A 13 -8.92 22.37 -7.72
N LEU A 14 -7.87 21.81 -7.09
CA LEU A 14 -7.72 20.36 -6.95
C LEU A 14 -8.67 19.76 -5.90
N PHE A 15 -8.91 20.48 -4.80
CA PHE A 15 -9.61 19.94 -3.64
C PHE A 15 -11.08 20.38 -3.54
N ASP A 16 -11.53 21.36 -4.31
CA ASP A 16 -12.92 21.80 -4.37
C ASP A 16 -13.87 20.71 -4.89
N PRO A 17 -13.54 19.90 -5.91
CA PRO A 17 -14.36 18.75 -6.30
C PRO A 17 -14.48 17.70 -5.17
N ILE A 18 -13.39 17.49 -4.43
CA ILE A 18 -13.34 16.56 -3.30
C ILE A 18 -14.17 17.07 -2.11
N ARG A 19 -14.14 18.39 -1.85
CA ARG A 19 -14.98 19.06 -0.84
C ARG A 19 -16.46 19.07 -1.24
N ALA A 20 -16.76 19.32 -2.50
CA ALA A 20 -18.12 19.31 -3.06
C ALA A 20 -18.75 17.90 -3.01
N ALA A 21 -17.93 16.84 -3.01
CA ALA A 21 -18.39 15.47 -2.78
C ALA A 21 -18.84 15.19 -1.33
N GLY A 22 -18.74 16.16 -0.41
CA GLY A 22 -19.48 16.20 0.84
C GLY A 22 -19.27 14.98 1.76
N GLY A 23 -18.05 14.45 1.83
CA GLY A 23 -17.77 13.31 2.72
C GLY A 23 -18.37 11.98 2.28
N ARG A 24 -18.79 11.83 1.01
CA ARG A 24 -19.26 10.55 0.41
C ARG A 24 -18.13 9.53 0.18
N GLN A 25 -17.04 9.62 0.92
CA GLN A 25 -16.07 8.52 0.96
C GLN A 25 -16.80 7.30 1.53
N LEU A 26 -16.65 6.12 0.91
CA LEU A 26 -17.32 4.88 1.33
C LEU A 26 -17.02 4.46 2.79
N GLY A 27 -16.10 5.16 3.48
CA GLY A 27 -15.71 4.91 4.87
C GLY A 27 -16.01 6.08 5.81
N ASP A 28 -16.05 5.78 7.10
CA ASP A 28 -16.20 6.74 8.19
C ASP A 28 -14.83 7.39 8.52
N PRO A 29 -14.64 8.69 8.26
CA PRO A 29 -13.36 9.36 8.47
C PRO A 29 -12.97 9.45 9.95
N ALA A 30 -13.94 9.47 10.88
CA ALA A 30 -13.65 9.47 12.31
C ALA A 30 -13.08 8.11 12.75
N ARG A 31 -13.63 7.00 12.23
CA ARG A 31 -13.07 5.66 12.45
C ARG A 31 -11.70 5.48 11.83
N ALA A 32 -11.47 6.06 10.65
CA ALA A 32 -10.16 6.05 10.00
C ALA A 32 -9.11 6.78 10.86
N ALA A 33 -9.44 7.97 11.37
CA ALA A 33 -8.55 8.71 12.26
C ALA A 33 -8.23 7.94 13.56
N ALA A 34 -9.24 7.32 14.18
CA ALA A 34 -9.05 6.48 15.36
C ALA A 34 -8.12 5.28 15.09
N ALA A 35 -8.24 4.64 13.92
CA ALA A 35 -7.36 3.53 13.53
C ALA A 35 -5.91 3.99 13.34
N VAL A 36 -5.68 5.19 12.78
CA VAL A 36 -4.34 5.77 12.64
C VAL A 36 -3.74 6.05 14.01
N LEU A 37 -4.48 6.70 14.91
CA LEU A 37 -4.01 6.96 16.28
C LEU A 37 -3.64 5.68 17.01
N HIS A 38 -4.48 4.65 16.90
CA HIS A 38 -4.21 3.35 17.51
C HIS A 38 -2.87 2.75 17.03
N ILE A 39 -2.54 2.87 15.75
CA ILE A 39 -1.31 2.29 15.19
C ILE A 39 -0.05 3.00 15.68
N LEU A 40 -0.13 4.29 16.02
CA LEU A 40 0.99 5.02 16.60
C LEU A 40 1.42 4.46 17.97
N ASP A 41 0.48 3.85 18.69
CA ASP A 41 0.72 3.28 20.02
C ASP A 41 1.15 1.79 19.98
N VAL A 42 1.22 1.18 18.79
CA VAL A 42 1.60 -0.24 18.64
C VAL A 42 3.13 -0.38 18.64
N PRO A 43 3.73 -1.32 19.42
CA PRO A 43 5.19 -1.48 19.52
C PRO A 43 5.89 -1.79 18.18
N ALA A 44 5.19 -2.43 17.25
CA ALA A 44 5.69 -2.77 15.91
C ALA A 44 4.61 -2.42 14.87
N PRO A 45 4.53 -1.15 14.45
CA PRO A 45 3.48 -0.72 13.52
C PRO A 45 3.68 -1.34 12.13
N PRO A 46 2.60 -1.63 11.39
CA PRO A 46 2.69 -2.15 10.04
C PRO A 46 3.26 -1.09 9.09
N ARG A 47 4.06 -1.52 8.09
CA ARG A 47 4.54 -0.63 7.02
C ARG A 47 3.41 -0.09 6.14
N HIS A 48 2.32 -0.85 6.00
CA HIS A 48 1.17 -0.49 5.20
C HIS A 48 -0.11 -0.69 6.01
N LEU A 49 -0.87 0.39 6.19
CA LEU A 49 -2.19 0.39 6.81
C LEU A 49 -3.25 0.54 5.73
N ILE A 50 -4.16 -0.44 5.64
CA ILE A 50 -5.29 -0.41 4.71
C ILE A 50 -6.55 -0.06 5.49
N LEU A 51 -7.28 0.96 5.06
CA LEU A 51 -8.49 1.44 5.71
C LEU A 51 -9.70 1.26 4.78
N GLY A 52 -10.74 0.62 5.29
CA GLY A 52 -11.97 0.34 4.55
C GLY A 52 -11.98 -1.04 3.86
N SER A 53 -13.18 -1.64 3.79
CA SER A 53 -13.38 -2.98 3.24
C SER A 53 -13.07 -3.09 1.76
N ASP A 54 -13.39 -2.05 0.98
CA ASP A 54 -13.20 -2.09 -0.47
C ASP A 54 -11.73 -1.94 -0.85
N ALA A 55 -11.00 -1.07 -0.15
CA ALA A 55 -9.54 -1.00 -0.25
C ALA A 55 -8.89 -2.34 0.13
N LEU A 56 -9.37 -2.99 1.20
CA LEU A 56 -8.88 -4.30 1.61
C LEU A 56 -9.14 -5.37 0.54
N LYS A 57 -10.32 -5.40 -0.07
CA LYS A 57 -10.64 -6.32 -1.18
C LYS A 57 -9.71 -6.09 -2.38
N ALA A 58 -9.53 -4.83 -2.79
CA ALA A 58 -8.71 -4.48 -3.95
C ALA A 58 -7.23 -4.89 -3.74
N VAL A 59 -6.66 -4.59 -2.57
CA VAL A 59 -5.27 -4.96 -2.27
C VAL A 59 -5.10 -6.47 -2.18
N ARG A 60 -6.08 -7.20 -1.62
CA ARG A 60 -6.03 -8.67 -1.59
C ARG A 60 -6.06 -9.27 -2.99
N ALA A 61 -6.98 -8.81 -3.84
CA ALA A 61 -7.06 -9.28 -5.22
C ALA A 61 -5.76 -9.00 -6.00
N GLY A 62 -5.15 -7.82 -5.82
CA GLY A 62 -3.88 -7.51 -6.46
C GLY A 62 -2.73 -8.41 -5.99
N ARG A 63 -2.65 -8.71 -4.69
CA ARG A 63 -1.64 -9.64 -4.15
C ARG A 63 -1.84 -11.06 -4.67
N GLU A 64 -3.08 -11.52 -4.69
CA GLU A 64 -3.43 -12.85 -5.19
C GLU A 64 -3.05 -13.00 -6.67
N ALA A 65 -3.25 -11.97 -7.49
CA ALA A 65 -2.80 -11.98 -8.89
C ALA A 65 -1.28 -12.09 -9.01
N VAL A 66 -0.53 -11.34 -8.19
CA VAL A 66 0.95 -11.43 -8.17
C VAL A 66 1.41 -12.81 -7.72
N ASP A 67 0.82 -13.35 -6.66
CA ASP A 67 1.17 -14.68 -6.15
C ASP A 67 0.85 -15.77 -7.20
N HIS A 68 -0.26 -15.61 -7.94
CA HIS A 68 -0.61 -16.49 -9.05
C HIS A 68 0.45 -16.46 -10.16
N ASP A 69 0.87 -15.26 -10.58
CA ASP A 69 1.91 -15.11 -11.60
C ASP A 69 3.23 -15.75 -11.13
N ILE A 70 3.64 -15.50 -9.88
CA ILE A 70 4.84 -16.12 -9.31
C ILE A 70 4.77 -17.64 -9.38
N ALA A 71 3.65 -18.23 -8.98
CA ALA A 71 3.45 -19.68 -9.01
C ALA A 71 3.46 -20.22 -10.45
N ALA A 72 2.81 -19.52 -11.40
CA ALA A 72 2.77 -19.91 -12.80
C ALA A 72 4.17 -19.94 -13.44
N TRP A 73 5.04 -19.01 -13.05
CA TRP A 73 6.38 -18.82 -13.63
C TRP A 73 7.53 -19.32 -12.74
N GLU A 74 7.23 -20.06 -11.67
CA GLU A 74 8.24 -20.51 -10.69
C GLU A 74 9.36 -21.33 -11.35
N ARG A 75 9.01 -22.29 -12.20
CA ARG A 75 9.99 -23.15 -12.88
C ARG A 75 10.93 -22.33 -13.77
N LEU A 76 10.37 -21.38 -14.52
CA LEU A 76 11.15 -20.50 -15.38
C LEU A 76 12.10 -19.63 -14.53
N SER A 77 11.60 -19.07 -13.44
CA SER A 77 12.40 -18.26 -12.52
C SER A 77 13.58 -19.07 -11.97
N ARG A 78 13.34 -20.30 -11.47
CA ARG A 78 14.38 -21.22 -10.98
C ARG A 78 15.36 -21.68 -12.07
N SER A 79 14.96 -21.68 -13.34
CA SER A 79 15.87 -22.06 -14.43
C SER A 79 17.01 -21.07 -14.65
N THR A 80 16.91 -19.88 -14.05
CA THR A 80 17.96 -18.84 -14.11
C THR A 80 19.02 -19.00 -13.02
N ASP A 81 18.89 -19.99 -12.14
CA ASP A 81 19.93 -20.33 -11.16
C ASP A 81 21.22 -20.76 -11.86
N PHE A 82 22.37 -20.45 -11.24
CA PHE A 82 23.64 -21.00 -11.70
C PHE A 82 23.59 -22.54 -11.64
N PRO A 83 24.20 -23.25 -12.61
CA PRO A 83 24.38 -24.70 -12.51
C PRO A 83 25.04 -25.05 -11.17
N ALA A 84 24.52 -26.07 -10.48
CA ALA A 84 24.96 -26.49 -9.14
C ALA A 84 26.48 -26.82 -9.06
N ASP A 85 27.10 -26.97 -10.20
CA ASP A 85 28.47 -27.36 -10.47
C ASP A 85 29.39 -26.20 -10.92
N ALA A 86 28.86 -24.98 -11.09
CA ALA A 86 29.66 -23.79 -11.44
C ALA A 86 30.49 -23.22 -10.27
N GLY A 87 30.35 -23.77 -9.06
CA GLY A 87 31.02 -23.30 -7.83
C GLY A 87 32.26 -24.08 -7.39
N ARG A 88 32.65 -25.17 -8.06
CA ARG A 88 33.90 -25.90 -7.75
C ARG A 88 35.02 -25.48 -8.69
N GLY A 89 35.41 -24.20 -8.64
CA GLY A 89 36.71 -23.76 -9.15
C GLY A 89 37.83 -24.39 -8.29
N PRO A 90 38.97 -24.79 -8.86
CA PRO A 90 40.03 -25.49 -8.13
C PRO A 90 40.59 -24.59 -7.03
N SER A 91 40.59 -25.10 -5.78
CA SER A 91 41.31 -24.50 -4.67
C SER A 91 42.75 -24.19 -5.08
N ARG A 92 43.13 -22.92 -5.00
CA ARG A 92 44.52 -22.46 -4.97
C ARG A 92 44.82 -21.88 -3.60
#